data_AF-A0A9N8HD15-F1
#
_entry.id   AF-A0A9N8HD15-F1
#
_cell.length_a   1.000
_cell.length_b   1.000
_cell.length_c   1.000
_cell.angle_alpha   90.00
_cell.angle_beta   90.00
_cell.angle_gamma   90.00
#
_symmetry.space_group_name_H-M   'P 1'
#
loop_
_entity.id
_entity.type
_entity.pdbx_description
1 polymer ?
#
loop_
_entity_poly.entity_id
_entity_poly.type
_entity_poly.pdbx_seq_one_letter_code
_entity_poly.pdbx_strand_id
1 'polypeptide(L)'
;MMANDTIFDDEDDYSVVSETMTDTEGAPSEERDEKKEVYKMSAKDTRHVRLWRFVATLALLVTALVVTLTTYRFLKAEETSNFEVAFERFSLKQWLPIFLTTGRMSGSRCLAFMLKENAMAQAKVEFLSWTPRVSAEQYDSYIEFVNANYKEIVDEGHMFYYGDLSRISTDPRFSRPPPFIAAVGPEGFGPDKPRDAYWPNQIYAPPDLSYALNTNIGSFRNVEPAVEALEHLQYETVFTGSSSSGSRASDGILGAEVHATYHSQFNGTTKTPHGYVLHPVHQDPLDQSSSIVGMISAGFAFDASLRNLIPDGVQGITCVVTSNMAANFSYVVDGQNAFFLGMEDHHESKYDEYAVQWIWL
;
A
#
# COMPACT_ATOMS: atom_id res chain seq x y z
N MET A 1 -2.01 27.32 38.88
CA MET A 1 -3.09 27.74 39.80
C MET A 1 -4.40 27.58 39.05
N MET A 2 -5.09 26.47 39.27
CA MET A 2 -6.51 26.16 39.02
C MET A 2 -6.62 24.63 39.12
N ALA A 3 -6.97 24.18 40.32
CA ALA A 3 -7.36 22.81 40.61
C ALA A 3 -8.82 22.63 40.15
N ASN A 4 -9.16 21.46 39.62
CA ASN A 4 -10.54 21.10 39.34
C ASN A 4 -10.86 19.77 40.02
N ASP A 5 -11.44 19.91 41.21
CA ASP A 5 -12.08 18.85 41.99
C ASP A 5 -13.51 18.66 41.44
N THR A 6 -13.86 17.41 41.12
CA THR A 6 -15.25 16.93 41.05
C THR A 6 -15.20 15.48 41.53
N ILE A 7 -15.44 15.20 42.81
CA ILE A 7 -16.76 15.10 43.48
C ILE A 7 -17.67 14.12 42.73
N PHE A 8 -17.63 12.86 43.17
CA PHE A 8 -18.78 11.96 43.17
C PHE A 8 -18.87 11.40 44.59
N ASP A 9 -19.66 12.10 45.39
CA ASP A 9 -20.32 11.59 46.59
C ASP A 9 -21.33 10.52 46.18
N ASP A 10 -21.34 9.41 46.89
CA ASP A 10 -22.54 8.64 47.30
C ASP A 10 -22.07 7.27 47.84
N GLU A 11 -21.42 7.28 49.01
CA GLU A 11 -21.40 6.09 49.88
C GLU A 11 -22.45 6.30 50.97
N ASP A 12 -23.60 5.68 50.76
CA ASP A 12 -24.68 5.58 51.73
C ASP A 12 -24.19 4.86 53.00
N ASP A 13 -23.99 5.67 54.03
CA ASP A 13 -23.73 5.31 55.42
C ASP A 13 -24.94 4.60 56.04
N TYR A 14 -24.99 3.27 55.89
CA TYR A 14 -25.93 2.44 56.63
C TYR A 14 -25.43 2.24 58.07
N SER A 15 -25.80 3.21 58.91
CA SER A 15 -25.68 3.13 60.37
C SER A 15 -26.39 1.88 60.93
N VAL A 16 -25.59 0.93 61.41
CA VAL A 16 -26.06 -0.26 62.11
C VAL A 16 -26.47 0.16 63.53
N VAL A 17 -27.77 0.17 63.79
CA VAL A 17 -28.36 0.40 65.10
C VAL A 17 -27.98 -0.76 66.03
N SER A 18 -27.17 -0.46 67.04
CA SER A 18 -26.83 -1.34 68.15
C SER A 18 -27.99 -1.37 69.17
N GLU A 19 -29.00 -2.21 68.93
CA GLU A 19 -29.98 -2.55 69.97
C GLU A 19 -29.39 -3.56 70.96
N THR A 20 -29.23 -3.09 72.20
CA THR A 20 -28.81 -3.88 73.34
C THR A 20 -30.05 -4.56 73.90
N MET A 21 -30.29 -5.84 73.54
CA MET A 21 -31.37 -6.63 74.14
C MET A 21 -30.83 -7.50 75.28
N THR A 22 -31.42 -7.23 76.43
CA THR A 22 -31.28 -7.85 77.74
C THR A 22 -31.59 -9.34 77.76
N ASP A 23 -30.70 -10.08 78.43
CA ASP A 23 -30.84 -11.48 78.82
C ASP A 23 -32.20 -11.74 79.49
N THR A 24 -32.94 -12.68 78.91
CA THR A 24 -34.02 -13.39 79.61
C THR A 24 -33.79 -14.88 79.39
N GLU A 25 -33.28 -15.57 80.41
CA GLU A 25 -33.13 -17.02 80.47
C GLU A 25 -34.51 -17.69 80.36
N GLY A 26 -34.89 -18.03 79.12
CA GLY A 26 -36.02 -18.89 78.79
C GLY A 26 -35.53 -20.33 78.56
N ALA A 27 -36.24 -21.28 79.18
CA ALA A 27 -35.99 -22.71 79.11
C ALA A 27 -35.78 -23.24 77.66
N PRO A 28 -35.00 -24.32 77.47
CA PRO A 28 -34.61 -24.81 76.16
C PRO A 28 -35.80 -25.47 75.45
N SER A 29 -36.58 -24.68 74.72
CA SER A 29 -37.42 -25.20 73.64
C SER A 29 -36.51 -25.45 72.44
N GLU A 30 -36.64 -26.62 71.81
CA GLU A 30 -36.04 -26.96 70.51
C GLU A 30 -36.53 -25.95 69.44
N GLU A 31 -35.90 -24.78 69.41
CA GLU A 31 -36.05 -23.78 68.36
C GLU A 31 -35.42 -24.40 67.10
N ARG A 32 -36.28 -24.87 66.19
CA ARG A 32 -35.87 -25.36 64.88
C ARG A 32 -34.94 -24.33 64.25
N ASP A 33 -33.75 -24.77 63.86
CA ASP A 33 -32.64 -23.94 63.37
C ASP A 33 -32.90 -23.42 61.94
N GLU A 34 -33.97 -22.65 61.76
CA GLU A 34 -34.43 -22.08 60.48
C GLU A 34 -33.33 -21.24 59.83
N LYS A 35 -32.50 -20.56 60.64
CA LYS A 35 -31.36 -19.79 60.15
C LYS A 35 -30.30 -20.68 59.48
N LYS A 36 -29.97 -21.85 60.03
CA LYS A 36 -29.07 -22.80 59.35
C LYS A 36 -29.69 -23.38 58.08
N GLU A 37 -31.00 -23.63 58.04
CA GLU A 37 -31.66 -24.09 56.81
C GLU A 37 -31.64 -23.03 55.70
N VAL A 38 -31.94 -21.77 56.03
CA VAL A 38 -31.87 -20.65 55.07
C VAL A 38 -30.43 -20.46 54.57
N TYR A 39 -29.44 -20.54 55.45
CA TYR A 39 -28.03 -20.42 55.05
C TYR A 39 -27.59 -21.57 54.12
N LYS A 40 -28.06 -22.80 54.41
CA LYS A 40 -27.79 -23.98 53.58
C LYS A 40 -28.47 -23.90 52.22
N MET A 41 -29.69 -23.37 52.15
CA MET A 41 -30.38 -23.09 50.88
C MET A 41 -29.66 -22.00 50.07
N SER A 42 -29.34 -20.86 50.69
CA SER A 42 -28.61 -19.75 50.07
C SER A 42 -27.25 -20.18 49.49
N ALA A 43 -26.49 -20.97 50.24
CA ALA A 43 -25.20 -21.49 49.77
C ALA A 43 -25.33 -22.44 48.57
N LYS A 44 -26.41 -23.24 48.52
CA LYS A 44 -26.70 -24.15 47.40
C LYS A 44 -27.08 -23.35 46.15
N ASP A 45 -27.94 -22.35 46.28
CA ASP A 45 -28.37 -21.51 45.17
C ASP A 45 -27.22 -20.69 44.60
N THR A 46 -26.34 -20.17 45.46
CA THR A 46 -25.14 -19.44 45.04
C THR A 46 -24.20 -20.31 44.19
N ARG A 47 -24.03 -21.59 44.54
CA ARG A 47 -23.24 -22.53 43.72
C ARG A 47 -23.87 -22.78 42.36
N HIS A 48 -25.20 -22.91 42.32
CA HIS A 48 -25.94 -23.13 41.08
C HIS A 48 -25.84 -21.92 40.15
N VAL A 49 -25.99 -20.70 40.69
CA VAL A 49 -25.82 -19.45 39.92
C VAL A 49 -24.40 -19.31 39.39
N ARG A 50 -23.37 -19.61 40.21
CA ARG A 50 -21.96 -19.57 39.76
C ARG A 50 -21.70 -20.58 38.65
N LEU A 51 -22.25 -21.79 38.77
CA LEU A 51 -22.13 -22.82 37.73
C LEU A 51 -22.80 -22.36 36.43
N TRP A 52 -24.03 -21.84 36.48
CA TRP A 52 -24.71 -21.33 35.28
C TRP A 52 -24.01 -20.14 34.65
N ARG A 53 -23.44 -19.22 35.45
CA ARG A 53 -22.61 -18.13 34.93
C ARG A 53 -21.38 -18.69 34.19
N PHE A 54 -20.69 -19.66 34.78
CA PHE A 54 -19.55 -20.31 34.13
C PHE A 54 -19.94 -21.00 32.82
N VAL A 55 -21.06 -21.73 32.81
CA VAL A 55 -21.59 -22.40 31.60
C VAL A 55 -21.94 -21.37 30.52
N ALA A 56 -22.60 -20.27 30.88
CA ALA A 56 -22.93 -19.20 29.95
C ALA A 56 -21.68 -18.53 29.37
N THR A 57 -20.68 -18.22 30.20
CA THR A 57 -19.40 -17.66 29.74
C THR A 57 -18.65 -18.61 28.82
N LEU A 58 -18.62 -19.91 29.14
CA LEU A 58 -18.01 -20.93 28.29
C LEU A 58 -18.72 -21.04 26.94
N ALA A 59 -20.06 -21.03 26.94
CA ALA A 59 -20.85 -21.07 25.71
C ALA A 59 -20.57 -19.86 24.81
N LEU A 60 -20.45 -18.66 25.39
CA LEU A 60 -20.07 -17.44 24.65
C LEU A 60 -18.65 -17.53 24.08
N LEU A 61 -17.69 -18.04 24.85
CA LEU A 61 -16.31 -18.26 24.38
C LEU A 61 -16.24 -19.24 23.21
N VAL A 62 -16.95 -20.37 23.32
CA VAL A 62 -17.02 -21.36 22.23
C VAL A 62 -17.66 -20.76 20.99
N THR A 63 -18.74 -19.98 21.15
CA THR A 63 -19.40 -19.31 20.03
C THR A 63 -18.47 -18.30 19.35
N ALA A 64 -17.75 -17.48 20.13
CA ALA A 64 -16.78 -16.52 19.61
C ALA A 64 -15.63 -17.20 18.85
N LEU A 65 -15.13 -18.34 19.37
CA LEU A 65 -14.11 -19.15 18.69
C LEU A 65 -14.63 -19.72 17.36
N VAL A 66 -15.85 -20.25 17.33
CA VAL A 66 -16.44 -20.82 16.12
C VAL A 66 -16.66 -19.74 15.05
N VAL A 67 -17.19 -18.58 15.44
CA VAL A 67 -17.38 -17.45 14.51
C VAL A 67 -16.03 -16.99 13.95
N THR A 68 -15.04 -16.75 14.82
CA THR A 68 -13.70 -16.33 14.39
C THR A 68 -13.05 -17.33 13.44
N LEU A 69 -13.12 -18.63 13.76
CA LEU A 69 -12.51 -19.67 12.92
C LEU A 69 -13.22 -19.82 11.56
N THR A 70 -14.55 -19.65 11.54
CA THR A 70 -15.36 -19.72 10.31
C THR A 70 -15.06 -18.51 9.43
N THR A 71 -15.05 -17.30 10.00
CA THR A 71 -14.68 -16.07 9.28
C THR A 71 -13.26 -16.17 8.73
N TYR A 72 -12.29 -16.62 9.52
CA TYR A 72 -10.92 -16.83 9.05
C TYR A 72 -10.84 -17.81 7.87
N ARG A 73 -11.57 -18.93 7.94
CA ARG A 73 -11.60 -19.91 6.85
C ARG A 73 -12.24 -19.35 5.58
N PHE A 74 -13.32 -18.59 5.73
CA PHE A 74 -14.01 -17.96 4.59
C PHE A 74 -13.10 -16.93 3.91
N LEU A 75 -12.52 -16.02 4.69
CA LEU A 75 -11.59 -15.00 4.19
C LEU A 75 -10.38 -15.63 3.52
N LYS A 76 -9.79 -16.68 4.11
CA LYS A 76 -8.64 -17.38 3.52
C LYS A 76 -8.98 -18.10 2.22
N ALA A 77 -10.16 -18.70 2.13
CA ALA A 77 -10.62 -19.36 0.91
C ALA A 77 -10.90 -18.34 -0.20
N GLU A 78 -11.52 -17.21 0.14
CA GLU A 78 -11.76 -16.11 -0.78
C GLU A 78 -10.45 -15.46 -1.24
N GLU A 79 -9.50 -15.22 -0.33
CA GLU A 79 -8.16 -14.71 -0.67
C GLU A 79 -7.42 -15.67 -1.60
N THR A 80 -7.45 -16.98 -1.32
CA THR A 80 -6.83 -17.99 -2.18
C THR A 80 -7.48 -18.03 -3.55
N SER A 81 -8.81 -17.99 -3.63
CA SER A 81 -9.54 -17.98 -4.90
C SER A 81 -9.30 -16.69 -5.69
N ASN A 82 -9.28 -15.54 -5.03
CA ASN A 82 -8.99 -14.25 -5.66
C ASN A 82 -7.55 -14.23 -6.16
N PHE A 83 -6.61 -14.75 -5.37
CA PHE A 83 -5.23 -14.92 -5.78
C PHE A 83 -5.10 -15.89 -6.95
N GLU A 84 -5.75 -17.05 -6.94
CA GLU A 84 -5.71 -18.02 -8.04
C GLU A 84 -6.33 -17.46 -9.32
N VAL A 85 -7.47 -16.76 -9.25
CA VAL A 85 -8.10 -16.13 -10.42
C VAL A 85 -7.24 -14.99 -10.95
N ALA A 86 -6.69 -14.16 -10.05
CA ALA A 86 -5.72 -13.13 -10.43
C ALA A 86 -4.51 -13.79 -11.08
N PHE A 87 -3.89 -14.77 -10.43
CA PHE A 87 -2.73 -15.49 -10.90
C PHE A 87 -2.99 -16.26 -12.18
N GLU A 88 -4.14 -16.89 -12.42
CA GLU A 88 -4.44 -17.52 -13.70
C GLU A 88 -4.61 -16.48 -14.82
N ARG A 89 -5.19 -15.32 -14.51
CA ARG A 89 -5.27 -14.19 -15.45
C ARG A 89 -3.91 -13.52 -15.69
N PHE A 90 -3.04 -13.47 -14.69
CA PHE A 90 -1.75 -12.76 -14.71
C PHE A 90 -0.56 -13.67 -15.00
N SER A 91 -0.69 -14.98 -14.79
CA SER A 91 0.45 -15.89 -14.87
C SER A 91 0.89 -16.01 -16.30
N LEU A 92 2.13 -15.59 -16.49
CA LEU A 92 2.91 -15.72 -17.70
C LEU A 92 2.96 -17.16 -18.23
N LYS A 93 2.48 -18.20 -17.52
CA LYS A 93 2.53 -19.60 -18.00
C LYS A 93 1.88 -19.83 -19.37
N GLN A 94 0.84 -19.09 -19.74
CA GLN A 94 0.28 -19.17 -21.09
C GLN A 94 1.07 -18.37 -22.14
N TRP A 95 1.85 -17.37 -21.71
CA TRP A 95 2.39 -16.33 -22.58
C TRP A 95 3.92 -16.33 -22.70
N LEU A 96 4.63 -16.82 -21.68
CA LEU A 96 6.08 -16.96 -21.62
C LEU A 96 6.63 -17.86 -22.73
N PRO A 97 5.98 -18.98 -23.11
CA PRO A 97 6.42 -19.75 -24.27
C PRO A 97 6.31 -18.93 -25.55
N ILE A 98 5.26 -18.13 -25.74
CA ILE A 98 5.07 -17.26 -26.92
C ILE A 98 6.10 -16.13 -26.93
N PHE A 99 6.37 -15.53 -25.77
CA PHE A 99 7.38 -14.49 -25.56
C PHE A 99 8.80 -14.98 -25.90
N LEU A 100 9.15 -16.19 -25.45
CA LEU A 100 10.48 -16.77 -25.61
C LEU A 100 10.69 -17.46 -26.98
N THR A 101 9.66 -18.03 -27.62
CA THR A 101 9.83 -18.79 -28.88
C THR A 101 9.70 -17.95 -30.15
N THR A 102 8.97 -16.84 -30.16
CA THR A 102 8.67 -16.15 -31.42
C THR A 102 9.65 -15.04 -31.78
N GLY A 103 10.44 -14.52 -30.84
CA GLY A 103 11.40 -13.42 -31.10
C GLY A 103 10.80 -12.15 -31.69
N ARG A 104 9.47 -12.10 -31.85
CA ARG A 104 8.67 -10.97 -32.33
C ARG A 104 7.81 -10.52 -31.18
N MET A 105 8.11 -9.35 -30.63
CA MET A 105 7.22 -8.68 -29.70
C MET A 105 5.95 -8.19 -30.41
N SER A 106 5.03 -9.08 -30.79
CA SER A 106 3.63 -8.67 -31.00
C SER A 106 2.86 -8.65 -29.66
N GLY A 107 3.58 -8.63 -28.53
CA GLY A 107 3.10 -8.77 -27.15
C GLY A 107 2.98 -7.47 -26.36
N SER A 108 3.35 -6.33 -26.96
CA SER A 108 3.09 -4.97 -26.44
C SER A 108 1.62 -4.80 -26.04
N ARG A 109 0.69 -5.36 -26.83
CA ARG A 109 -0.76 -5.29 -26.59
C ARG A 109 -1.17 -5.90 -25.26
N CYS A 110 -0.63 -7.07 -24.94
CA CYS A 110 -1.02 -7.82 -23.75
C CYS A 110 -0.47 -7.19 -22.47
N LEU A 111 0.79 -6.75 -22.49
CA LEU A 111 1.38 -6.12 -21.31
C LEU A 111 0.72 -4.76 -21.04
N ALA A 112 0.56 -3.91 -22.05
CA ALA A 112 -0.15 -2.63 -21.88
C ALA A 112 -1.60 -2.82 -21.40
N PHE A 113 -2.30 -3.86 -21.87
CA PHE A 113 -3.66 -4.19 -21.43
C PHE A 113 -3.71 -4.59 -19.95
N MET A 114 -2.85 -5.50 -19.50
CA MET A 114 -2.82 -5.95 -18.11
C MET A 114 -2.46 -4.81 -17.15
N LEU A 115 -1.54 -3.94 -17.55
CA LEU A 115 -1.08 -2.83 -16.72
C LEU A 115 -2.17 -1.75 -16.56
N LYS A 116 -2.93 -1.47 -17.61
CA LYS A 116 -3.92 -0.37 -17.62
C LYS A 116 -5.10 -0.62 -16.68
N GLU A 117 -5.91 -1.65 -16.91
CA GLU A 117 -7.23 -1.70 -16.26
C GLU A 117 -7.19 -2.20 -14.82
N ASN A 118 -6.29 -3.12 -14.49
CA ASN A 118 -6.26 -3.72 -13.16
C ASN A 118 -5.20 -3.09 -12.27
N ALA A 119 -3.94 -3.00 -12.73
CA ALA A 119 -2.86 -2.54 -11.87
C ALA A 119 -3.00 -1.05 -11.51
N MET A 120 -3.26 -0.17 -12.48
CA MET A 120 -3.41 1.26 -12.20
C MET A 120 -4.65 1.57 -11.35
N ALA A 121 -5.79 0.94 -11.66
CA ALA A 121 -7.04 1.19 -10.95
C ALA A 121 -6.99 0.65 -9.50
N GLN A 122 -6.39 -0.52 -9.29
CA GLN A 122 -6.29 -1.12 -7.96
C GLN A 122 -5.20 -0.47 -7.11
N ALA A 123 -4.03 -0.19 -7.69
CA ALA A 123 -2.88 0.32 -6.95
C ALA A 123 -2.87 1.84 -6.81
N LYS A 124 -3.77 2.57 -7.50
CA LYS A 124 -3.82 4.05 -7.51
C LYS A 124 -2.45 4.67 -7.82
N VAL A 125 -1.78 4.08 -8.80
CA VAL A 125 -0.49 4.56 -9.31
C VAL A 125 -0.73 5.50 -10.50
N GLU A 126 0.09 6.53 -10.61
CA GLU A 126 -0.01 7.53 -11.69
C GLU A 126 0.42 6.96 -13.03
N PHE A 127 1.45 6.12 -12.97
CA PHE A 127 1.95 5.37 -14.10
C PHE A 127 2.62 4.09 -13.65
N LEU A 128 2.74 3.18 -14.59
CA LEU A 128 3.50 1.95 -14.45
C LEU A 128 4.38 1.79 -15.67
N SER A 129 5.58 1.28 -15.49
CA SER A 129 6.52 1.08 -16.58
C SER A 129 7.32 -0.21 -16.47
N TRP A 130 7.72 -0.73 -17.63
CA TRP A 130 8.58 -1.89 -17.76
C TRP A 130 9.98 -1.45 -18.16
N THR A 131 10.97 -1.86 -17.37
CA THR A 131 12.36 -1.46 -17.52
C THR A 131 13.25 -2.70 -17.58
N PRO A 132 13.64 -3.18 -18.77
CA PRO A 132 14.56 -4.30 -18.89
C PRO A 132 15.93 -3.97 -18.28
N ARG A 133 16.62 -5.01 -17.78
CA ARG A 133 18.02 -4.92 -17.40
C ARG A 133 18.87 -5.15 -18.65
N VAL A 134 19.72 -4.18 -19.00
CA VAL A 134 20.58 -4.24 -20.19
C VAL A 134 22.03 -4.19 -19.72
N SER A 135 22.76 -5.30 -19.86
CA SER A 135 24.20 -5.31 -19.56
C SER A 135 25.00 -4.45 -20.56
N ALA A 136 26.23 -4.08 -20.18
CA ALA A 136 27.16 -3.38 -21.08
C ALA A 136 27.34 -4.11 -22.43
N GLU A 137 27.41 -5.44 -22.42
CA GLU A 137 27.58 -6.28 -23.61
C GLU A 137 26.33 -6.28 -24.50
N GLN A 138 25.15 -6.01 -23.92
CA GLN A 138 23.88 -5.98 -24.64
C GLN A 138 23.53 -4.59 -25.17
N TYR A 139 24.30 -3.56 -24.83
CA TYR A 139 23.98 -2.16 -25.13
C TYR A 139 23.66 -1.93 -26.62
N ASP A 140 24.57 -2.31 -27.52
CA ASP A 140 24.41 -2.06 -28.96
C ASP A 140 23.22 -2.85 -29.53
N SER A 141 23.06 -4.11 -29.13
CA SER A 141 21.93 -4.95 -29.56
C SER A 141 20.59 -4.39 -29.07
N TYR A 142 20.55 -3.85 -27.84
CA TYR A 142 19.38 -3.20 -27.30
C TYR A 142 19.04 -1.91 -28.07
N ILE A 143 20.03 -1.09 -28.41
CA ILE A 143 19.81 0.12 -29.23
C ILE A 143 19.29 -0.22 -30.62
N GLU A 144 19.87 -1.22 -31.29
CA GLU A 144 19.38 -1.70 -32.59
C GLU A 144 17.91 -2.15 -32.49
N PHE A 145 17.60 -2.93 -31.45
CA PHE A 145 16.26 -3.40 -31.17
C PHE A 145 15.27 -2.25 -30.93
N VAL A 146 15.58 -1.31 -30.05
CA VAL A 146 14.70 -0.17 -29.76
C VAL A 146 14.51 0.65 -31.03
N ASN A 147 15.58 0.98 -31.76
CA ASN A 147 15.47 1.73 -33.02
C ASN A 147 14.56 1.06 -34.05
N ALA A 148 14.60 -0.28 -34.14
CA ALA A 148 13.78 -1.04 -35.07
C ALA A 148 12.30 -1.09 -34.66
N ASN A 149 11.99 -1.08 -33.36
CA ASN A 149 10.65 -1.33 -32.84
C ASN A 149 9.96 -0.10 -32.20
N TYR A 150 10.68 0.99 -31.97
CA TYR A 150 10.20 2.13 -31.18
C TYR A 150 8.87 2.69 -31.68
N LYS A 151 8.79 2.97 -32.99
CA LYS A 151 7.57 3.55 -33.56
C LYS A 151 6.36 2.64 -33.35
N GLU A 152 6.52 1.33 -33.53
CA GLU A 152 5.44 0.37 -33.31
C GLU A 152 5.00 0.37 -31.84
N ILE A 153 5.95 0.31 -30.89
CA ILE A 153 5.67 0.33 -29.46
C ILE A 153 4.91 1.61 -29.06
N VAL A 154 5.38 2.77 -29.53
CA VAL A 154 4.77 4.08 -29.20
C VAL A 154 3.39 4.21 -29.83
N ASP A 155 3.26 3.95 -31.13
CA ASP A 155 1.99 4.04 -31.86
C ASP A 155 0.95 3.10 -31.22
N GLU A 156 1.34 1.87 -30.91
CA GLU A 156 0.44 0.87 -30.37
C GLU A 156 -0.02 1.24 -28.96
N GLY A 157 0.90 1.67 -28.09
CA GLY A 157 0.55 2.17 -26.76
C GLY A 157 -0.45 3.32 -26.83
N HIS A 158 -0.20 4.29 -27.71
CA HIS A 158 -1.09 5.44 -27.91
C HIS A 158 -2.46 5.05 -28.46
N MET A 159 -2.51 4.22 -29.51
CA MET A 159 -3.77 3.71 -30.05
C MET A 159 -4.55 2.91 -29.00
N PHE A 160 -3.86 2.14 -28.17
CA PHE A 160 -4.49 1.36 -27.12
C PHE A 160 -5.06 2.24 -25.99
N TYR A 161 -4.28 3.22 -25.53
CA TYR A 161 -4.67 4.03 -24.38
C TYR A 161 -5.64 5.16 -24.75
N TYR A 162 -5.33 5.89 -25.82
CA TYR A 162 -6.05 7.11 -26.24
C TYR A 162 -6.99 6.88 -27.43
N GLY A 163 -6.81 5.80 -28.20
CA GLY A 163 -7.62 5.53 -29.40
C GLY A 163 -7.18 6.30 -30.64
N ASP A 164 -6.12 7.10 -30.55
CA ASP A 164 -5.55 7.88 -31.65
C ASP A 164 -4.03 8.14 -31.49
N LEU A 165 -3.40 8.67 -32.53
CA LEU A 165 -1.98 9.07 -32.56
C LEU A 165 -1.79 10.59 -32.49
N SER A 166 -2.86 11.36 -32.24
CA SER A 166 -2.84 12.83 -32.34
C SER A 166 -1.76 13.44 -31.44
N ARG A 167 -1.57 12.86 -30.26
CA ARG A 167 -0.61 13.30 -29.23
C ARG A 167 0.86 13.18 -29.64
N ILE A 168 1.20 12.20 -30.50
CA ILE A 168 2.58 11.98 -30.96
C ILE A 168 2.81 12.43 -32.41
N SER A 169 1.74 12.62 -33.18
CA SER A 169 1.82 12.94 -34.61
C SER A 169 2.37 14.34 -34.90
N THR A 170 2.28 15.26 -33.94
CA THR A 170 2.64 16.67 -34.12
C THR A 170 4.09 16.97 -33.75
N ASP A 171 4.76 16.06 -33.05
CA ASP A 171 6.10 16.27 -32.54
C ASP A 171 7.07 15.21 -33.10
N PRO A 172 7.99 15.61 -34.01
CA PRO A 172 8.89 14.69 -34.69
C PRO A 172 9.81 13.94 -33.73
N ARG A 173 9.92 14.40 -32.48
CA ARG A 173 10.67 13.77 -31.40
C ARG A 173 10.13 12.39 -31.03
N PHE A 174 8.82 12.14 -31.22
CA PHE A 174 8.21 10.81 -31.00
C PHE A 174 8.38 9.85 -32.17
N SER A 175 8.92 10.31 -33.29
CA SER A 175 9.09 9.46 -34.47
C SER A 175 10.39 8.64 -34.43
N ARG A 176 11.36 9.02 -33.58
CA ARG A 176 12.66 8.34 -33.48
C ARG A 176 13.19 8.37 -32.05
N PRO A 177 13.55 7.21 -31.47
CA PRO A 177 14.25 7.19 -30.19
C PRO A 177 15.63 7.83 -30.33
N PRO A 178 16.23 8.32 -29.23
CA PRO A 178 17.65 8.63 -29.22
C PRO A 178 18.47 7.37 -29.58
N PRO A 179 19.54 7.48 -30.40
CA PRO A 179 20.37 6.33 -30.80
C PRO A 179 21.32 5.87 -29.68
N PHE A 180 20.95 6.11 -28.43
CA PHE A 180 21.70 5.82 -27.22
C PHE A 180 20.72 5.70 -26.04
N ILE A 181 21.13 5.01 -24.98
CA ILE A 181 20.38 5.03 -23.73
C ILE A 181 20.57 6.41 -23.10
N ALA A 182 19.48 7.11 -22.86
CA ALA A 182 19.53 8.47 -22.34
C ALA A 182 19.70 8.48 -20.81
N ALA A 183 20.38 9.49 -20.28
CA ALA A 183 20.44 9.80 -18.86
C ALA A 183 19.98 11.23 -18.60
N VAL A 184 19.46 11.46 -17.39
CA VAL A 184 19.11 12.81 -16.93
C VAL A 184 20.37 13.52 -16.45
N GLY A 185 20.79 14.55 -17.18
CA GLY A 185 21.92 15.42 -16.83
C GLY A 185 21.48 16.86 -16.50
N PRO A 186 22.43 17.73 -16.10
CA PRO A 186 22.17 19.14 -15.83
C PRO A 186 21.58 19.92 -17.01
N GLU A 187 21.91 19.49 -18.23
CA GLU A 187 21.44 20.10 -19.49
C GLU A 187 20.19 19.42 -20.07
N GLY A 188 19.59 18.48 -19.31
CA GLY A 188 18.47 17.65 -19.76
C GLY A 188 18.91 16.25 -20.16
N PHE A 189 18.17 15.63 -21.08
CA PHE A 189 18.45 14.27 -21.53
C PHE A 189 19.65 14.23 -22.49
N GLY A 190 20.63 13.39 -22.20
CA GLY A 190 21.80 13.15 -23.05
C GLY A 190 22.24 11.69 -22.99
N PRO A 191 23.30 11.29 -23.72
CA PRO A 191 23.83 9.94 -23.62
C PRO A 191 24.25 9.60 -22.19
N ASP A 192 23.86 8.41 -21.71
CA ASP A 192 24.33 7.92 -20.41
C ASP A 192 25.83 7.62 -20.44
N LYS A 193 26.46 7.69 -19.27
CA LYS A 193 27.85 7.24 -19.09
C LYS A 193 27.92 5.70 -19.22
N PRO A 194 29.09 5.14 -19.55
CA PRO A 194 29.32 3.71 -19.44
C PRO A 194 28.95 3.17 -18.05
N ARG A 195 28.20 2.05 -18.01
CA ARG A 195 27.77 1.35 -16.80
C ARG A 195 27.86 -0.16 -17.02
N ASP A 196 27.95 -0.92 -15.94
CA ASP A 196 27.91 -2.40 -16.00
C ASP A 196 26.52 -2.90 -16.42
N ALA A 197 25.47 -2.18 -15.98
CA ALA A 197 24.10 -2.40 -16.38
C ALA A 197 23.34 -1.07 -16.53
N TYR A 198 22.39 -1.09 -17.44
CA TYR A 198 21.45 -0.03 -17.72
C TYR A 198 20.03 -0.51 -17.44
N TRP A 199 19.17 0.45 -17.08
CA TRP A 199 17.76 0.23 -16.81
C TRP A 199 16.92 1.17 -17.67
N PRO A 200 16.98 1.03 -19.01
CA PRO A 200 16.26 1.90 -19.92
C PRO A 200 14.76 1.61 -19.85
N ASN A 201 13.95 2.65 -19.71
CA ASN A 201 12.51 2.46 -19.74
C ASN A 201 12.03 2.09 -21.14
N GLN A 202 11.16 1.08 -21.26
CA GLN A 202 10.75 0.56 -22.56
C GLN A 202 9.26 0.73 -22.82
N ILE A 203 8.42 0.66 -21.79
CA ILE A 203 6.96 0.72 -21.92
C ILE A 203 6.41 1.51 -20.74
N TYR A 204 5.47 2.41 -21.00
CA TYR A 204 4.71 3.14 -19.98
C TYR A 204 3.20 2.91 -20.14
N ALA A 205 2.50 2.92 -19.01
CA ALA A 205 1.05 3.00 -18.91
C ALA A 205 0.70 4.12 -17.90
N PRO A 206 0.03 5.21 -18.31
CA PRO A 206 -0.32 5.53 -19.70
C PRO A 206 0.94 5.74 -20.56
N PRO A 207 0.84 5.61 -21.89
CA PRO A 207 1.94 5.93 -22.79
C PRO A 207 2.43 7.36 -22.55
N ASP A 208 3.74 7.49 -22.47
CA ASP A 208 4.46 8.75 -22.25
C ASP A 208 4.24 9.74 -23.40
N LEU A 209 4.17 11.03 -23.05
CA LEU A 209 4.14 12.17 -23.99
C LEU A 209 5.53 12.80 -24.18
N SER A 210 6.60 12.10 -23.82
CA SER A 210 7.97 12.61 -23.77
C SER A 210 9.00 11.56 -24.21
N TYR A 211 10.27 11.91 -24.00
CA TYR A 211 11.45 11.10 -24.32
C TYR A 211 11.80 10.08 -23.22
N ALA A 212 10.90 9.78 -22.29
CA ALA A 212 11.28 8.92 -21.17
C ALA A 212 11.49 7.46 -21.64
N LEU A 213 10.94 7.09 -22.80
CA LEU A 213 11.35 5.87 -23.49
C LEU A 213 12.83 5.90 -23.87
N ASN A 214 13.52 4.81 -23.56
CA ASN A 214 14.96 4.64 -23.67
C ASN A 214 15.80 5.49 -22.69
N THR A 215 15.17 6.11 -21.68
CA THR A 215 15.90 6.76 -20.58
C THR A 215 16.26 5.74 -19.51
N ASN A 216 17.52 5.68 -19.10
CA ASN A 216 17.97 4.90 -17.96
C ASN A 216 17.38 5.46 -16.67
N ILE A 217 16.42 4.75 -16.06
CA ILE A 217 15.79 5.21 -14.82
C ILE A 217 16.77 5.22 -13.64
N GLY A 218 17.81 4.39 -13.69
CA GLY A 218 18.91 4.41 -12.73
C GLY A 218 19.79 5.68 -12.82
N SER A 219 19.55 6.57 -13.79
CA SER A 219 20.23 7.87 -13.85
C SER A 219 19.51 8.98 -13.06
N PHE A 220 18.26 8.75 -12.63
CA PHE A 220 17.52 9.75 -11.86
C PHE A 220 18.05 9.76 -10.43
N ARG A 221 18.45 10.93 -9.94
CA ARG A 221 19.08 11.08 -8.62
C ARG A 221 18.29 10.46 -7.46
N ASN A 222 16.97 10.49 -7.51
CA ASN A 222 16.09 9.92 -6.48
C ASN A 222 15.78 8.43 -6.68
N VAL A 223 16.11 7.85 -7.84
CA VAL A 223 15.82 6.46 -8.22
C VAL A 223 17.09 5.60 -8.19
N GLU A 224 18.27 6.17 -8.50
CA GLU A 224 19.57 5.46 -8.50
C GLU A 224 19.80 4.63 -7.22
N PRO A 225 19.61 5.16 -5.99
CA PRO A 225 19.79 4.36 -4.78
C PRO A 225 18.80 3.19 -4.65
N ALA A 226 17.58 3.34 -5.16
CA ALA A 226 16.59 2.27 -5.14
C ALA A 226 16.93 1.19 -6.16
N VAL A 227 17.44 1.54 -7.33
CA VAL A 227 17.92 0.56 -8.32
C VAL A 227 19.10 -0.23 -7.78
N GLU A 228 20.06 0.43 -7.12
CA GLU A 228 21.15 -0.25 -6.42
C GLU A 228 20.60 -1.18 -5.33
N ALA A 229 19.65 -0.71 -4.51
CA ALA A 229 19.02 -1.53 -3.49
C ALA A 229 18.30 -2.75 -4.08
N LEU A 230 17.59 -2.60 -5.20
CA LEU A 230 16.91 -3.68 -5.90
C LEU A 230 17.87 -4.77 -6.39
N GLU A 231 19.07 -4.41 -6.86
CA GLU A 231 20.08 -5.39 -7.26
C GLU A 231 20.66 -6.18 -6.06
N HIS A 232 20.65 -5.60 -4.85
CA HIS A 232 21.10 -6.26 -3.63
C HIS A 232 20.00 -7.05 -2.92
N LEU A 233 18.81 -6.45 -2.80
CA LEU A 233 17.61 -6.99 -2.18
C LEU A 233 16.75 -7.68 -3.23
N GLN A 234 17.36 -8.63 -3.94
CA GLN A 234 16.87 -9.19 -5.21
C GLN A 234 15.40 -9.66 -5.22
N TYR A 235 14.78 -9.85 -4.06
CA TYR A 235 13.42 -10.37 -3.88
C TYR A 235 12.44 -9.34 -3.32
N GLU A 236 12.93 -8.16 -2.95
CA GLU A 236 12.15 -7.14 -2.25
C GLU A 236 11.71 -6.04 -3.21
N THR A 237 10.49 -5.58 -2.99
CA THR A 237 10.00 -4.37 -3.62
C THR A 237 10.62 -3.18 -2.90
N VAL A 238 11.32 -2.32 -3.63
CA VAL A 238 11.99 -1.15 -3.06
C VAL A 238 11.22 0.12 -3.35
N PHE A 239 11.24 1.05 -2.41
CA PHE A 239 10.65 2.37 -2.55
C PHE A 239 11.73 3.42 -2.70
N THR A 240 11.51 4.38 -3.60
CA THR A 240 12.36 5.58 -3.63
C THR A 240 11.98 6.52 -2.51
N GLY A 241 12.84 7.51 -2.28
CA GLY A 241 12.53 8.62 -1.39
C GLY A 241 11.38 9.43 -1.98
N SER A 242 10.56 9.99 -1.09
CA SER A 242 9.54 10.94 -1.49
C SER A 242 10.17 12.30 -1.75
N SER A 243 9.73 13.00 -2.79
CA SER A 243 10.06 14.42 -2.93
C SER A 243 8.88 15.20 -3.50
N SER A 244 8.74 16.46 -3.08
CA SER A 244 7.85 17.41 -3.75
C SER A 244 8.30 17.70 -5.19
N SER A 245 9.58 17.43 -5.51
CA SER A 245 10.12 17.50 -6.87
C SER A 245 9.71 16.32 -7.76
N GLY A 246 9.14 15.23 -7.20
CA GLY A 246 8.63 14.11 -7.97
C GLY A 246 7.55 14.52 -8.98
N SER A 247 6.79 15.55 -8.63
CA SER A 247 5.86 16.25 -9.53
C SER A 247 6.47 16.64 -10.88
N ARG A 248 7.75 17.06 -10.93
CA ARG A 248 8.43 17.44 -12.18
C ARG A 248 8.76 16.24 -13.05
N ALA A 249 9.05 15.10 -12.45
CA ALA A 249 9.30 13.87 -13.19
C ALA A 249 7.98 13.33 -13.75
N SER A 250 6.91 13.32 -12.95
CA SER A 250 5.56 12.97 -13.41
C SER A 250 5.04 13.94 -14.47
N ASP A 251 5.26 15.26 -14.33
CA ASP A 251 4.94 16.27 -15.35
C ASP A 251 5.70 16.01 -16.65
N GLY A 252 6.96 15.57 -16.55
CA GLY A 252 7.78 15.21 -17.71
C GLY A 252 7.25 13.97 -18.42
N ILE A 253 6.95 12.90 -17.67
CA ILE A 253 6.54 11.58 -18.21
C ILE A 253 5.08 11.57 -18.67
N LEU A 254 4.15 12.14 -17.90
CA LEU A 254 2.73 12.10 -18.25
C LEU A 254 2.28 13.32 -19.05
N GLY A 255 3.06 14.41 -18.98
CA GLY A 255 2.61 15.74 -19.35
C GLY A 255 1.83 16.38 -18.19
N ALA A 256 2.10 17.66 -17.95
CA ALA A 256 1.51 18.43 -16.84
C ALA A 256 -0.03 18.41 -16.81
N GLU A 257 -0.69 18.40 -17.99
CA GLU A 257 -2.16 18.33 -18.07
C GLU A 257 -2.70 16.97 -17.58
N VAL A 258 -2.07 15.86 -17.99
CA VAL A 258 -2.49 14.50 -17.61
C VAL A 258 -2.24 14.30 -16.12
N HIS A 259 -1.08 14.73 -15.62
CA HIS A 259 -0.74 14.68 -14.21
C HIS A 259 -1.69 15.54 -13.36
N ALA A 260 -2.00 16.77 -13.78
CA ALA A 260 -3.00 17.60 -13.10
C ALA A 260 -4.42 16.97 -13.14
N THR A 261 -4.79 16.33 -14.25
CA THR A 261 -6.06 15.61 -14.38
C THR A 261 -6.13 14.40 -13.46
N TYR A 262 -5.00 13.73 -13.20
CA TYR A 262 -4.92 12.68 -12.20
C TYR A 262 -5.23 13.24 -10.81
N HIS A 263 -4.51 14.28 -10.37
CA HIS A 263 -4.69 14.88 -9.04
C HIS A 263 -6.05 15.55 -8.82
N SER A 264 -6.70 16.07 -9.88
CA SER A 264 -8.01 16.72 -9.75
C SER A 264 -9.11 15.77 -9.28
N GLN A 265 -8.93 14.45 -9.47
CA GLN A 265 -9.86 13.42 -8.98
C GLN A 265 -9.83 13.26 -7.44
N PHE A 266 -8.82 13.84 -6.79
CA PHE A 266 -8.50 13.62 -5.39
C PHE A 266 -8.64 14.88 -4.52
N ASN A 267 -9.13 16.00 -5.07
CA ASN A 267 -9.02 17.34 -4.46
C ASN A 267 -7.56 17.68 -4.05
N GLY A 268 -6.59 17.01 -4.66
CA GLY A 268 -5.18 17.16 -4.40
C GLY A 268 -4.57 18.31 -5.20
N THR A 269 -3.33 18.64 -4.89
CA THR A 269 -2.52 19.53 -5.72
C THR A 269 -1.42 18.70 -6.36
N THR A 270 -0.91 19.11 -7.53
CA THR A 270 0.25 18.44 -8.15
C THR A 270 1.54 18.57 -7.36
N LYS A 271 1.53 19.29 -6.22
CA LYS A 271 2.71 19.53 -5.37
C LYS A 271 2.81 18.56 -4.19
N THR A 272 1.94 17.57 -4.13
CA THR A 272 2.02 16.52 -3.11
C THR A 272 3.30 15.71 -3.27
N PRO A 273 3.80 15.07 -2.20
CA PRO A 273 4.88 14.10 -2.31
C PRO A 273 4.54 12.95 -3.26
N HIS A 274 5.52 12.60 -4.09
CA HIS A 274 5.50 11.44 -4.98
C HIS A 274 6.67 10.53 -4.68
N GLY A 275 6.51 9.25 -5.00
CA GLY A 275 7.57 8.25 -4.94
C GLY A 275 7.46 7.26 -6.09
N TYR A 276 8.42 6.35 -6.15
CA TYR A 276 8.43 5.23 -7.07
C TYR A 276 8.53 3.94 -6.27
N VAL A 277 7.86 2.92 -6.77
CA VAL A 277 7.99 1.54 -6.32
C VAL A 277 8.68 0.77 -7.42
N LEU A 278 9.75 0.04 -7.11
CA LEU A 278 10.45 -0.81 -8.06
C LEU A 278 10.34 -2.27 -7.60
N HIS A 279 9.84 -3.13 -8.48
CA HIS A 279 9.69 -4.55 -8.22
C HIS A 279 10.57 -5.34 -9.20
N PRO A 280 11.49 -6.21 -8.72
CA PRO A 280 12.35 -6.99 -9.59
C PRO A 280 11.55 -8.01 -10.39
N VAL A 281 11.96 -8.23 -11.64
CA VAL A 281 11.42 -9.31 -12.48
C VAL A 281 12.54 -10.29 -12.80
N HIS A 282 12.33 -11.52 -12.37
CA HIS A 282 13.28 -12.62 -12.50
C HIS A 282 13.12 -13.36 -13.82
N GLN A 283 14.23 -13.93 -14.31
CA GLN A 283 14.28 -14.70 -15.56
C GLN A 283 13.32 -15.89 -15.53
N ASP A 284 13.31 -16.62 -14.42
CA ASP A 284 12.30 -17.61 -14.11
C ASP A 284 11.34 -17.02 -13.06
N PRO A 285 10.08 -16.74 -13.40
CA PRO A 285 9.12 -16.14 -12.47
C PRO A 285 8.77 -17.05 -11.29
N LEU A 286 9.16 -18.34 -11.31
CA LEU A 286 8.95 -19.29 -10.23
C LEU A 286 10.21 -19.55 -9.40
N ASP A 287 11.36 -19.04 -9.84
CA ASP A 287 12.63 -19.15 -9.13
C ASP A 287 13.16 -17.74 -8.85
N GLN A 288 12.92 -17.29 -7.63
CA GLN A 288 13.43 -16.01 -7.15
C GLN A 288 14.96 -15.97 -7.22
N SER A 289 15.69 -17.08 -7.07
CA SER A 289 17.15 -17.08 -7.16
C SER A 289 17.69 -16.88 -8.58
N SER A 290 16.82 -16.91 -9.60
CA SER A 290 17.20 -16.63 -10.97
C SER A 290 17.53 -15.16 -11.19
N SER A 291 18.33 -14.88 -12.23
CA SER A 291 18.80 -13.52 -12.48
C SER A 291 17.66 -12.52 -12.73
N ILE A 292 17.84 -11.29 -12.27
CA ILE A 292 16.91 -10.18 -12.56
C ILE A 292 17.10 -9.79 -14.03
N VAL A 293 16.02 -9.84 -14.80
CA VAL A 293 15.99 -9.49 -16.25
C VAL A 293 15.35 -8.13 -16.51
N GLY A 294 14.74 -7.54 -15.50
CA GLY A 294 14.14 -6.21 -15.57
C GLY A 294 13.44 -5.87 -14.27
N MET A 295 12.68 -4.78 -14.30
CA MET A 295 11.83 -4.38 -13.20
C MET A 295 10.52 -3.79 -13.72
N ILE A 296 9.49 -3.94 -12.90
CA ILE A 296 8.28 -3.14 -13.00
C ILE A 296 8.44 -1.97 -12.05
N SER A 297 8.27 -0.76 -12.57
CA SER A 297 8.28 0.44 -11.74
C SER A 297 6.94 1.13 -11.79
N ALA A 298 6.50 1.69 -10.68
CA ALA A 298 5.26 2.44 -10.60
C ALA A 298 5.49 3.78 -9.90
N GLY A 299 5.06 4.87 -10.53
CA GLY A 299 5.00 6.18 -9.89
C GLY A 299 3.71 6.29 -9.09
N PHE A 300 3.80 6.73 -7.84
CA PHE A 300 2.63 6.90 -6.99
C PHE A 300 2.64 8.25 -6.31
N ALA A 301 1.44 8.77 -6.10
CA ALA A 301 1.20 9.95 -5.31
C ALA A 301 0.62 9.55 -3.95
N PHE A 302 1.13 10.14 -2.88
CA PHE A 302 0.69 9.77 -1.53
C PHE A 302 -0.75 10.22 -1.25
N ASP A 303 -1.22 11.32 -1.86
CA ASP A 303 -2.61 11.75 -1.74
C ASP A 303 -3.57 10.68 -2.30
N ALA A 304 -3.27 10.13 -3.49
CA ALA A 304 -4.05 9.07 -4.09
C ALA A 304 -3.96 7.75 -3.30
N SER A 305 -2.76 7.39 -2.86
CA SER A 305 -2.48 6.13 -2.14
C SER A 305 -3.15 6.08 -0.76
N LEU A 306 -3.28 7.23 -0.10
CA LEU A 306 -3.91 7.33 1.22
C LEU A 306 -5.45 7.40 1.17
N ARG A 307 -6.06 7.49 -0.01
CA ARG A 307 -7.53 7.50 -0.13
C ARG A 307 -8.13 6.13 0.19
N ASN A 308 -9.33 6.16 0.76
CA ASN A 308 -10.11 4.97 1.12
C ASN A 308 -9.36 4.00 2.05
N LEU A 309 -8.34 4.47 2.78
CA LEU A 309 -7.63 3.65 3.76
C LEU A 309 -8.47 3.43 5.02
N ILE A 310 -9.33 4.39 5.38
CA ILE A 310 -10.19 4.32 6.55
C ILE A 310 -11.67 4.35 6.13
N PRO A 311 -12.57 3.72 6.92
CA PRO A 311 -14.00 3.73 6.64
C PRO A 311 -14.59 5.14 6.62
N ASP A 312 -15.71 5.27 5.91
CA ASP A 312 -16.54 6.48 5.98
C ASP A 312 -16.95 6.78 7.42
N GLY A 313 -16.88 8.07 7.80
CA GLY A 313 -17.22 8.54 9.14
C GLY A 313 -16.05 8.61 10.12
N VAL A 314 -14.90 7.99 9.82
CA VAL A 314 -13.66 8.24 10.56
C VAL A 314 -12.99 9.48 9.99
N GLN A 315 -12.68 10.47 10.83
CA GLN A 315 -12.15 11.77 10.43
C GLN A 315 -11.02 12.21 11.35
N GLY A 316 -10.15 13.08 10.86
CA GLY A 316 -9.09 13.75 11.62
C GLY A 316 -7.86 12.87 11.89
N ILE A 317 -7.66 11.79 11.12
CA ILE A 317 -6.48 10.93 11.32
C ILE A 317 -5.28 11.57 10.65
N THR A 318 -4.33 12.08 11.44
CA THR A 318 -3.05 12.54 10.90
C THR A 318 -2.17 11.35 10.56
N CYS A 319 -1.87 11.17 9.27
CA CYS A 319 -0.92 10.20 8.76
C CYS A 319 0.43 10.89 8.55
N VAL A 320 1.44 10.44 9.28
CA VAL A 320 2.83 10.90 9.12
C VAL A 320 3.58 9.82 8.37
N VAL A 321 4.15 10.18 7.22
CA VAL A 321 5.04 9.29 6.46
C VAL A 321 6.47 9.67 6.80
N THR A 322 7.21 8.70 7.31
CA THR A 322 8.63 8.83 7.65
C THR A 322 9.45 7.95 6.72
N SER A 323 10.45 8.55 6.08
CA SER A 323 11.41 7.82 5.25
C SER A 323 12.81 7.93 5.85
N ASN A 324 13.58 6.84 5.78
CA ASN A 324 15.01 6.83 6.08
C ASN A 324 15.83 7.75 5.14
N MET A 325 15.26 8.19 4.02
CA MET A 325 15.88 9.10 3.05
C MET A 325 15.51 10.58 3.26
N ALA A 326 15.18 10.93 4.52
CA ALA A 326 15.20 12.28 5.09
C ALA A 326 14.03 13.23 4.78
N ALA A 327 12.93 12.76 4.19
CA ALA A 327 11.70 13.53 4.08
C ALA A 327 10.62 12.91 4.97
N ASN A 328 10.19 13.68 5.98
CA ASN A 328 8.92 13.44 6.66
C ASN A 328 7.87 14.33 6.03
N PHE A 329 6.64 13.85 5.99
CA PHE A 329 5.53 14.67 5.51
C PHE A 329 4.22 14.12 6.04
N SER A 330 3.21 14.98 6.09
CA SER A 330 1.96 14.67 6.78
C SER A 330 0.73 14.89 5.91
N TYR A 331 -0.27 14.06 6.17
CA TYR A 331 -1.59 14.12 5.59
C TYR A 331 -2.65 14.08 6.71
N VAL A 332 -3.79 14.73 6.52
CA VAL A 332 -5.00 14.42 7.27
C VAL A 332 -5.88 13.51 6.41
N VAL A 333 -6.27 12.37 6.97
CA VAL A 333 -7.18 11.41 6.34
C VAL A 333 -8.57 11.57 6.95
N ASP A 334 -9.50 12.00 6.11
CA ASP A 334 -10.91 12.26 6.45
C ASP A 334 -11.82 11.36 5.60
N GLY A 335 -12.19 10.21 6.15
CA GLY A 335 -12.91 9.14 5.48
C GLY A 335 -12.15 8.66 4.24
N GLN A 336 -12.77 8.82 3.07
CA GLN A 336 -12.21 8.44 1.78
C GLN A 336 -11.18 9.43 1.20
N ASN A 337 -10.91 10.55 1.87
CA ASN A 337 -10.06 11.60 1.35
C ASN A 337 -8.77 11.75 2.17
N ALA A 338 -7.71 12.16 1.50
CA ALA A 338 -6.44 12.51 2.13
C ALA A 338 -6.01 13.90 1.67
N PHE A 339 -5.68 14.77 2.62
CA PHE A 339 -5.28 16.14 2.35
C PHE A 339 -3.86 16.37 2.84
N PHE A 340 -3.00 16.85 1.94
CA PHE A 340 -1.61 17.11 2.27
C PHE A 340 -1.49 18.32 3.21
N LEU A 341 -0.93 18.09 4.41
CA LEU A 341 -0.75 19.12 5.42
C LEU A 341 0.55 19.90 5.23
N GLY A 342 1.56 19.26 4.66
CA GLY A 342 2.88 19.84 4.46
C GLY A 342 4.00 18.84 4.62
N MET A 343 5.22 19.33 4.37
CA MET A 343 6.44 18.63 4.77
C MET A 343 6.56 18.69 6.30
N GLU A 344 7.34 17.77 6.85
CA GLU A 344 7.49 17.53 8.29
C GLU A 344 6.30 16.84 8.94
N ASP A 345 6.47 16.60 10.23
CA ASP A 345 5.49 16.00 11.09
C ASP A 345 4.51 17.06 11.62
N HIS A 346 3.23 16.91 11.26
CA HIS A 346 2.14 17.78 11.67
C HIS A 346 1.18 17.12 12.67
N HIS A 347 1.52 15.94 13.24
CA HIS A 347 0.67 15.36 14.28
C HIS A 347 0.73 16.22 15.56
N GLU A 348 -0.36 16.23 16.32
CA GLU A 348 -0.38 16.92 17.62
C GLU A 348 0.18 15.99 18.70
N SER A 349 1.27 16.39 19.34
CA SER A 349 2.00 15.55 20.31
C SER A 349 1.18 15.11 21.53
N LYS A 350 0.06 15.78 21.81
CA LYS A 350 -0.88 15.35 22.86
C LYS A 350 -1.56 14.01 22.55
N TYR A 351 -1.44 13.51 21.31
CA TYR A 351 -1.98 12.23 20.86
C TYR A 351 -0.91 11.13 20.67
N ASP A 352 0.33 11.34 21.13
CA ASP A 352 1.42 10.37 20.98
C ASP A 352 1.06 8.99 21.54
N GLU A 353 0.30 8.95 22.64
CA GLU A 353 -0.15 7.70 23.26
C GLU A 353 -1.11 6.86 22.38
N TYR A 354 -1.71 7.48 21.35
CA TYR A 354 -2.59 6.82 20.39
C TYR A 354 -1.90 6.53 19.05
N ALA A 355 -0.62 6.88 18.90
CA ALA A 355 0.10 6.69 17.66
C ALA A 355 0.23 5.20 17.32
N VAL A 356 -0.10 4.84 16.07
CA VAL A 356 0.13 3.50 15.52
C VAL A 356 1.19 3.62 14.45
N GLN A 357 2.34 2.99 14.68
CA GLN A 357 3.46 3.01 13.75
C GLN A 357 3.49 1.72 12.91
N TRP A 358 3.58 1.90 11.60
CA TRP A 358 3.82 0.82 10.65
C TRP A 358 5.20 1.01 10.05
N ILE A 359 6.03 -0.03 10.10
CA ILE A 359 7.35 -0.01 9.50
C ILE A 359 7.27 -0.85 8.23
N TRP A 360 7.44 -0.19 7.09
CA TRP A 360 7.70 -0.84 5.82
C TRP A 360 9.22 -1.03 5.75
N LEU A 361 9.66 -2.27 5.90
CA LEU A 361 11.08 -2.63 5.80
C LEU A 361 11.51 -2.67 4.34
#